data_AF-A0A183DMV6-F1
#
_entry.id   AF-A0A183DMV6-F1
#
_cell.length_a   1.000
_cell.length_b   1.000
_cell.length_c   1.000
_cell.angle_alpha   90.00
_cell.angle_beta   90.00
_cell.angle_gamma   90.00
#
_symmetry.space_group_name_H-M   'P 1'
#
loop_
_entity.id
_entity.type
_entity.pdbx_description
1 polymer ?
#
loop_
_entity_poly.entity_id
_entity_poly.type
_entity_poly.pdbx_seq_one_letter_code
_entity_poly.pdbx_strand_id
1 'polypeptide(L)'
;MLHSNLDFNFLVTPLTALKFAELSARAGIPPGVINIVTGSGPEVGRALCEHPEVRKVGFTGSTNVGKQVMSRLKGAVSNVKKVSLELGGKSPLIIFADTDMDRAVKQACNAVFFNKNLYPLFLGYLG
;
A
#
# COMPACT_ATOMS: atom_id res chain seq x y z
N MET A 1 -21.28 -14.93 -8.72
CA MET A 1 -20.96 -16.32 -8.31
C MET A 1 -19.65 -16.27 -7.52
N LEU A 2 -19.73 -16.32 -6.19
CA LEU A 2 -18.55 -16.42 -5.32
C LEU A 2 -18.15 -17.88 -5.29
N HIS A 3 -17.13 -18.27 -6.06
CA HIS A 3 -16.55 -19.61 -5.94
C HIS A 3 -15.62 -19.65 -4.73
N SER A 4 -16.01 -20.50 -3.77
CA SER A 4 -15.27 -20.92 -2.59
C SER A 4 -14.04 -21.74 -3.01
N ASN A 5 -12.85 -21.12 -2.98
CA ASN A 5 -11.53 -21.77 -2.88
C ASN A 5 -10.48 -20.69 -2.55
N LEU A 6 -10.65 -20.00 -1.41
CA LEU A 6 -9.64 -19.07 -0.91
C LEU A 6 -8.62 -19.87 -0.10
N ASP A 7 -7.56 -20.35 -0.76
CA ASP A 7 -6.37 -20.85 -0.08
C ASP A 7 -5.71 -19.67 0.65
N PHE A 8 -5.96 -19.54 1.95
CA PHE A 8 -5.42 -18.46 2.80
C PHE A 8 -3.92 -18.58 3.07
N ASN A 9 -3.28 -19.67 2.63
CA ASN A 9 -1.90 -20.03 2.98
C ASN A 9 -0.82 -19.05 2.47
N PHE A 10 -1.18 -18.05 1.64
CA PHE A 10 -0.25 -17.06 1.09
C PHE A 10 -0.69 -15.59 1.27
N LEU A 11 -1.77 -15.33 2.00
CA LEU A 11 -2.36 -13.99 2.12
C LEU A 11 -2.46 -13.54 3.56
N VAL A 12 -1.66 -12.54 3.93
CA VAL A 12 -1.52 -12.17 5.34
C VAL A 12 -2.68 -11.28 5.83
N THR A 13 -3.28 -10.44 4.98
CA THR A 13 -4.29 -9.44 5.37
C THR A 13 -5.40 -9.10 4.33
N PRO A 14 -6.08 -10.06 3.67
CA PRO A 14 -7.03 -9.74 2.58
C PRO A 14 -8.45 -9.33 3.01
N LEU A 15 -8.85 -9.63 4.26
CA LEU A 15 -10.26 -9.68 4.65
C LEU A 15 -10.98 -8.33 4.58
N THR A 16 -10.33 -7.23 4.95
CA THR A 16 -10.93 -5.89 4.93
C THR A 16 -11.17 -5.40 3.50
N ALA A 17 -10.29 -5.73 2.55
CA ALA A 17 -10.50 -5.44 1.14
C ALA A 17 -11.71 -6.22 0.59
N LEU A 18 -11.83 -7.51 0.92
CA LEU A 18 -13.00 -8.31 0.53
C LEU A 18 -14.30 -7.74 1.13
N LYS A 19 -14.26 -7.27 2.38
CA LYS A 19 -15.41 -6.58 2.97
C LYS A 19 -15.75 -5.28 2.23
N PHE A 20 -14.74 -4.53 1.80
CA PHE A 20 -14.94 -3.34 0.98
C PHE A 20 -15.61 -3.64 -0.37
N ALA A 21 -15.28 -4.77 -1.02
CA ALA A 21 -16.00 -5.20 -2.23
C ALA A 21 -17.49 -5.48 -1.96
N GLU A 22 -17.82 -6.18 -0.87
CA GLU A 22 -19.22 -6.42 -0.46
C GLU A 22 -19.98 -5.10 -0.25
N LEU A 23 -19.37 -4.16 0.47
CA LEU A 23 -19.99 -2.85 0.74
C LEU A 23 -20.12 -2.00 -0.52
N SER A 24 -19.15 -2.06 -1.43
CA SER A 24 -19.20 -1.38 -2.74
C SER A 24 -20.37 -1.84 -3.59
N ALA A 25 -20.61 -3.16 -3.63
CA ALA A 25 -21.76 -3.74 -4.33
C ALA A 25 -23.08 -3.30 -3.69
N ARG A 26 -23.18 -3.29 -2.35
CA ARG A 26 -24.37 -2.80 -1.62
C ARG A 26 -24.64 -1.32 -1.83
N ALA A 27 -23.60 -0.52 -2.02
CA ALA A 27 -23.72 0.90 -2.34
C ALA A 27 -24.20 1.18 -3.77
N GLY A 28 -24.38 0.13 -4.61
CA GLY A 28 -24.85 0.28 -5.98
C GLY A 28 -23.77 0.70 -6.98
N ILE A 29 -22.49 0.54 -6.63
CA ILE A 29 -21.39 0.79 -7.58
C ILE A 29 -21.54 -0.20 -8.76
N PRO A 30 -21.51 0.28 -10.02
CA PRO A 30 -21.72 -0.59 -11.16
C PRO A 30 -20.72 -1.76 -11.24
N PRO A 31 -21.14 -2.96 -11.68
CA PRO A 31 -20.24 -4.08 -11.88
C PRO A 31 -19.05 -3.72 -12.77
N GLY A 32 -17.85 -4.18 -12.38
CA GLY A 32 -16.61 -3.95 -13.12
C GLY A 32 -15.89 -2.63 -12.80
N VAL A 33 -16.51 -1.69 -12.06
CA VAL A 33 -15.83 -0.45 -11.61
C VAL A 33 -14.81 -0.74 -10.50
N ILE A 34 -15.17 -1.59 -9.54
CA ILE A 34 -14.28 -2.04 -8.47
C ILE A 34 -14.11 -3.56 -8.61
N ASN A 35 -12.87 -3.98 -8.81
CA ASN A 35 -12.49 -5.39 -8.88
C ASN A 35 -11.41 -5.63 -7.83
N ILE A 36 -11.62 -6.63 -6.96
CA ILE A 36 -10.66 -7.01 -5.93
C ILE A 36 -10.23 -8.44 -6.21
N VAL A 37 -8.93 -8.60 -6.46
CA VAL A 37 -8.32 -9.90 -6.75
C VAL A 37 -7.31 -10.20 -5.65
N THR A 38 -7.47 -11.35 -5.01
CA THR A 38 -6.56 -11.84 -3.98
C THR A 38 -5.57 -12.82 -4.60
N GLY A 39 -4.29 -12.70 -4.23
CA GLY A 39 -3.26 -13.65 -4.61
C GLY A 39 -1.87 -13.12 -4.29
N SER A 40 -0.85 -13.92 -4.61
CA SER A 40 0.53 -13.54 -4.32
C SER A 40 1.01 -12.41 -5.24
N GLY A 41 1.97 -11.59 -4.76
CA GLY A 41 2.61 -10.56 -5.56
C GLY A 41 3.26 -11.08 -6.86
N PRO A 42 4.03 -12.19 -6.82
CA PRO A 42 4.63 -12.79 -8.02
C PRO A 42 3.63 -13.27 -9.08
N GLU A 43 2.40 -13.61 -8.67
CA GLU A 43 1.35 -14.09 -9.56
C GLU A 43 0.44 -12.95 -10.01
N VAL A 44 -0.43 -12.47 -9.10
CA VAL A 44 -1.45 -11.47 -9.41
C VAL A 44 -0.83 -10.09 -9.61
N GLY A 45 0.14 -9.72 -8.79
CA GLY A 45 0.83 -8.42 -8.90
C GLY A 45 1.60 -8.29 -10.22
N ARG A 46 2.28 -9.35 -10.65
CA ARG A 46 2.95 -9.41 -11.95
C ARG A 46 1.96 -9.28 -13.10
N ALA A 47 0.90 -10.09 -13.09
CA ALA A 47 -0.13 -10.06 -14.13
C ALA A 47 -0.73 -8.65 -14.29
N LEU A 48 -1.05 -7.97 -13.18
CA LEU A 48 -1.57 -6.60 -13.20
C LEU A 48 -0.57 -5.57 -13.77
N CYS A 49 0.73 -5.72 -13.49
CA CYS A 49 1.75 -4.81 -14.02
C CYS A 49 1.94 -4.98 -15.53
N GLU A 50 1.85 -6.22 -16.03
CA GLU A 50 2.14 -6.56 -17.43
C GLU A 50 0.89 -6.42 -18.33
N HIS A 51 -0.32 -6.38 -17.74
CA HIS A 51 -1.58 -6.34 -18.47
C HIS A 51 -1.70 -5.10 -19.40
N PRO A 52 -2.05 -5.29 -20.68
CA PRO A 52 -2.05 -4.20 -21.65
C PRO A 52 -3.10 -3.11 -21.41
N GLU A 53 -4.22 -3.48 -20.83
CA GLU A 53 -5.35 -2.54 -20.59
C GLU A 53 -5.19 -1.73 -19.29
N VAL A 54 -4.23 -2.06 -18.43
CA VAL A 54 -3.97 -1.28 -17.22
C VAL A 54 -3.23 0.00 -17.60
N ARG A 55 -3.82 1.16 -17.31
CA ARG A 55 -3.27 2.47 -17.69
C ARG A 55 -2.43 3.14 -16.59
N LYS A 56 -2.67 2.79 -15.33
CA LYS A 56 -1.94 3.32 -14.17
C LYS A 56 -1.80 2.24 -13.11
N VAL A 57 -0.64 2.22 -12.45
CA VAL A 57 -0.38 1.35 -11.29
C VAL A 57 -0.02 2.21 -10.07
N GLY A 58 -0.64 1.91 -8.94
CA GLY A 58 -0.24 2.42 -7.62
C GLY A 58 0.32 1.26 -6.79
N PHE A 59 1.48 1.46 -6.17
CA PHE A 59 2.10 0.46 -5.31
C PHE A 59 2.59 1.10 -4.00
N THR A 60 2.26 0.45 -2.89
CA THR A 60 2.77 0.79 -1.55
C THR A 60 3.47 -0.43 -0.98
N GLY A 61 4.72 -0.27 -0.56
CA GLY A 61 5.50 -1.38 -0.02
C GLY A 61 6.99 -1.08 0.07
N SER A 62 7.83 -2.12 0.05
CA SER A 62 9.27 -1.92 0.16
C SER A 62 9.88 -1.32 -1.11
N THR A 63 10.98 -0.58 -0.96
CA THR A 63 11.72 -0.01 -2.08
C THR A 63 12.20 -1.07 -3.06
N ASN A 64 12.61 -2.24 -2.55
CA ASN A 64 13.08 -3.36 -3.38
C ASN A 64 11.96 -3.89 -4.28
N VAL A 65 10.76 -4.09 -3.74
CA VAL A 65 9.62 -4.54 -4.55
C VAL A 65 9.15 -3.43 -5.49
N GLY A 66 9.12 -2.17 -5.05
CA GLY A 66 8.78 -1.02 -5.90
C GLY A 66 9.66 -0.89 -7.14
N LYS A 67 10.97 -1.14 -7.01
CA LYS A 67 11.90 -1.22 -8.16
C LYS A 67 11.52 -2.34 -9.12
N GLN A 68 11.14 -3.51 -8.61
CA GLN A 68 10.70 -4.62 -9.47
C GLN A 68 9.37 -4.31 -10.17
N VAL A 69 8.41 -3.67 -9.48
CA VAL A 69 7.17 -3.18 -10.10
C VAL A 69 7.51 -2.24 -11.26
N MET A 70 8.34 -1.22 -11.01
CA MET A 70 8.75 -0.27 -12.05
C MET A 70 9.48 -0.94 -13.21
N SER A 71 10.33 -1.93 -12.95
CA SER A 71 11.01 -2.70 -14.00
C SER A 71 10.03 -3.48 -14.86
N ARG A 72 9.03 -4.14 -14.25
CA ARG A 72 8.00 -4.90 -14.99
C ARG A 72 7.13 -3.98 -15.85
N LEU A 73 6.73 -2.83 -15.31
CA LEU A 73 5.96 -1.83 -16.06
C LEU A 73 6.71 -1.29 -17.28
N LYS A 74 8.05 -1.19 -17.22
CA LYS A 74 8.91 -0.77 -18.34
C LYS A 74 9.15 -1.90 -19.36
N GLY A 75 9.30 -3.13 -18.89
CA GLY A 75 9.57 -4.31 -19.73
C GLY A 75 8.32 -4.89 -20.39
N ALA A 76 7.12 -4.53 -19.91
CA ALA A 76 5.88 -4.89 -20.56
C ALA A 76 5.83 -4.23 -21.95
N VAL A 77 5.63 -5.05 -22.98
CA VAL A 77 5.43 -4.61 -24.38
C VAL A 77 4.24 -3.64 -24.51
N SER A 78 3.37 -3.62 -23.49
CA SER A 78 2.21 -2.76 -23.42
C SER A 78 2.52 -1.40 -22.79
N ASN A 79 2.18 -0.34 -23.53
CA ASN A 79 1.88 1.05 -23.13
C ASN A 79 2.69 1.63 -21.94
N VAL A 80 3.30 2.81 -22.10
CA VAL A 80 3.92 3.54 -20.97
C VAL A 80 2.87 3.83 -19.89
N LYS A 81 2.90 3.06 -18.79
CA LYS A 81 1.95 3.19 -17.67
C LYS A 81 2.36 4.31 -16.73
N LYS A 82 1.38 5.10 -16.27
CA LYS A 82 1.60 6.04 -15.17
C LYS A 82 1.82 5.23 -13.88
N VAL A 83 2.76 5.63 -13.03
CA VAL A 83 3.06 4.92 -11.78
C VAL A 83 3.05 5.87 -10.58
N SER A 84 2.55 5.40 -9.45
CA SER A 84 2.69 6.04 -8.13
C SER A 84 3.33 5.03 -7.18
N LEU A 85 4.43 5.38 -6.54
CA LEU A 85 5.18 4.50 -5.65
C LEU A 85 5.32 5.15 -4.28
N GLU A 86 4.71 4.54 -3.26
CA GLU A 86 4.88 4.92 -1.85
C GLU A 86 5.74 3.87 -1.17
N LEU A 87 7.03 4.18 -1.01
CA LEU A 87 8.04 3.20 -0.63
C LEU A 87 8.47 3.40 0.83
N GLY A 88 9.34 2.51 1.31
CA GLY A 88 9.89 2.63 2.67
C GLY A 88 10.57 3.98 2.89
N GLY A 89 10.50 4.47 4.13
CA GLY A 89 11.10 5.74 4.53
C GLY A 89 11.88 5.60 5.83
N LYS A 90 12.79 6.56 6.05
CA LYS A 90 13.45 6.79 7.33
C LYS A 90 13.14 8.21 7.76
N SER A 91 11.91 8.45 8.20
CA SER A 91 11.46 9.81 8.51
C SER A 91 12.16 10.34 9.77
N PRO A 92 12.76 11.53 9.72
CA PRO A 92 13.43 12.12 10.87
C PRO A 92 12.44 12.75 11.85
N LEU A 93 12.78 12.70 13.14
CA LEU A 93 12.12 13.51 14.17
C LEU A 93 13.14 14.55 14.66
N ILE A 94 12.80 15.83 14.51
CA ILE A 94 13.65 16.96 14.92
C ILE A 94 12.95 17.68 16.06
N ILE A 95 13.64 17.82 17.20
CA ILE A 95 13.15 18.48 18.41
C ILE A 95 14.06 19.67 18.68
N PHE A 96 13.47 20.85 18.84
CA PHE A 96 14.20 22.09 19.08
C PHE A 96 14.44 22.31 20.57
N ALA A 97 15.40 23.16 20.91
CA ALA A 97 15.79 23.38 22.31
C ALA A 97 14.73 24.15 23.11
N ASP A 98 13.84 24.86 22.43
CA ASP A 98 12.74 25.66 22.97
C ASP A 98 11.41 24.89 23.05
N THR A 99 11.38 23.62 22.64
CA THR A 99 10.18 22.78 22.72
C THR A 99 9.85 22.39 24.17
N ASP A 100 8.56 22.35 24.51
CA ASP A 100 8.07 21.67 25.72
C ASP A 100 8.52 20.19 25.71
N MET A 101 9.45 19.87 26.61
CA MET A 101 10.11 18.57 26.64
C MET A 101 9.15 17.42 26.99
N ASP A 102 8.19 17.63 27.89
CA ASP A 102 7.25 16.59 28.29
C ASP A 102 6.31 16.24 27.13
N ARG A 103 5.93 17.24 26.35
CA ARG A 103 5.16 17.05 25.12
C ARG A 103 5.99 16.37 24.04
N ALA A 104 7.24 16.79 23.85
CA ALA A 104 8.14 16.24 22.85
C ALA A 104 8.40 14.74 23.08
N VAL A 105 8.65 14.33 24.33
CA VAL A 105 8.86 12.92 24.69
C VAL A 105 7.62 12.07 24.36
N LYS A 106 6.42 12.51 24.76
CA LYS A 106 5.16 11.80 24.47
C LYS A 106 4.95 11.63 22.97
N GLN A 107 5.21 12.68 22.18
CA GLN A 107 5.06 12.64 20.73
C GLN A 107 6.12 11.75 20.08
N ALA A 108 7.36 11.77 20.55
CA ALA A 108 8.43 10.89 20.06
C ALA A 108 8.09 9.41 20.30
N CYS A 109 7.60 9.06 21.49
CA CYS A 109 7.17 7.70 21.79
C CYS A 109 6.01 7.26 20.88
N ASN A 110 5.00 8.10 20.69
CA ASN A 110 3.89 7.80 19.80
C ASN A 110 4.36 7.66 18.34
N ALA A 111 5.26 8.54 17.86
CA ALA A 111 5.77 8.51 16.51
C ALA A 111 6.49 7.21 16.14
N VAL A 112 7.21 6.61 17.09
CA VAL A 112 8.01 5.39 16.86
C VAL A 112 7.22 4.11 17.18
N PHE A 113 6.47 4.08 18.28
CA PHE A 113 5.85 2.85 18.75
C PHE A 113 4.41 2.65 18.28
N PHE A 114 3.79 3.66 17.67
CA PHE A 114 2.46 3.51 17.08
C PHE A 114 2.45 2.38 16.04
N ASN A 115 1.36 1.60 16.06
CA ASN A 115 1.20 0.41 15.22
C ASN A 115 2.43 -0.52 15.21
N LYS A 116 3.04 -0.76 16.38
CA LYS A 116 4.20 -1.66 16.54
C LYS A 116 5.39 -1.27 15.64
N ASN A 117 5.58 0.02 15.37
CA ASN A 117 6.64 0.55 14.50
C ASN A 117 6.53 0.09 13.02
N LEU A 118 5.31 -0.21 12.55
CA LEU A 118 5.06 -0.57 11.15
C LEU A 118 4.91 0.64 10.23
N TYR A 119 4.87 1.86 10.78
CA TYR A 119 4.81 3.11 10.01
C TYR A 119 5.96 4.05 10.38
N PRO A 120 6.97 4.23 9.51
CA PRO A 120 8.04 5.19 9.75
C PRO A 120 7.68 6.58 9.20
N LEU A 121 6.43 7.05 9.37
CA LEU A 121 5.98 8.36 8.87
C LEU A 121 5.89 9.34 10.04
N PHE A 122 6.90 10.20 10.17
CA PHE A 122 6.80 11.40 10.99
C PHE A 122 7.60 12.52 10.31
N LEU A 123 6.88 13.47 9.73
CA LEU A 123 7.39 14.81 9.45
C LEU A 123 6.58 15.73 10.37
N GLY A 124 6.98 15.75 11.64
CA GLY A 124 6.40 16.63 12.65
C GLY A 124 7.47 17.59 13.13
N TYR A 125 7.24 18.88 12.92
CA TYR A 125 8.02 19.94 13.53
C TYR A 125 7.36 20.25 14.88
N LEU A 126 8.12 20.18 15.96
CA LEU A 126 7.67 20.59 17.28
C LEU A 126 8.36 21.90 17.62
N GLY A 127 7.68 23.00 17.29
CA GLY A 127 7.97 24.36 17.76
C GLY A 127 6.78 24.88 18.57
#